data_AF-A0A923V132-F1
#
_entry.id   AF-A0A923V132-F1
#
_cell.length_a   1.000
_cell.length_b   1.000
_cell.length_c   1.000
_cell.angle_alpha   90.00
_cell.angle_beta   90.00
_cell.angle_gamma   90.00
#
_symmetry.space_group_name_H-M   'P 1'
#
loop_
_entity.id
_entity.type
_entity.pdbx_description
1 polymer ?
#
loop_
_entity_poly.entity_id
_entity_poly.type
_entity_poly.pdbx_seq_one_letter_code
_entity_poly.pdbx_strand_id
1 'polypeptide(L)'
;SNNTFIGANALPGTAQQLNYATAIGSDVIVTTSGTIVLGRTDDVTVLGAAGDDRSGNRLQVTGGIKSTGMLSANALALISGNRNGVWINNDATAGATAGASNALVQTGDSTLLFSHGAIDGATGLVIGPWSSNGTGLRVSNGGVAVGGALAVNGPVSGSSAYAVLSDARLKTNVEKISGALAVINQLQGVRYDFNRAAFPDRNFESQRQLGFIAQQIEPFVPEVVRTGADGYKSVQYAPMLALLVEGVKEQQQILKHLVKKDPATLLVDIKTFQANDAVFENIKTTNIKTASLEAETARIKKLEADRIESKFVRSDVVKSGEIEVFVSVGSFQPIFAPQADSQYIVNATAEDGSSAFASVAFMGGKISITPISGKGVDVTAIGAQVGLVAASKKVKATWIRMS
;
A
#
# COMPACT_ATOMS: atom_id res chain seq x y z
N SER A 1 83.12 11.19 57.11
CA SER A 1 82.44 10.02 57.69
C SER A 1 81.66 10.42 58.94
N ASN A 2 80.64 11.26 58.75
CA ASN A 2 79.83 11.78 59.85
C ASN A 2 78.71 10.77 60.13
N ASN A 3 78.99 9.79 60.97
CA ASN A 3 78.08 8.70 61.32
C ASN A 3 77.66 8.82 62.78
N THR A 4 76.45 8.37 63.11
CA THR A 4 75.85 8.57 64.44
C THR A 4 75.34 7.25 65.03
N PHE A 5 75.81 6.91 66.22
CA PHE A 5 75.53 5.64 66.90
C PHE A 5 75.02 5.92 68.31
N ILE A 6 73.79 5.50 68.62
CA ILE A 6 73.12 5.85 69.88
C ILE A 6 72.46 4.61 70.49
N GLY A 7 73.13 4.04 71.49
CA GLY A 7 72.70 2.89 72.27
C GLY A 7 73.86 1.90 72.50
N ALA A 8 73.69 0.96 73.43
CA ALA A 8 74.74 0.00 73.78
C ALA A 8 75.07 -0.89 72.56
N ASN A 9 76.33 -0.98 72.14
CA ASN A 9 76.75 -1.72 70.93
C ASN A 9 76.15 -1.24 69.60
N ALA A 10 75.62 -0.02 69.49
CA ALA A 10 75.30 0.59 68.19
C ALA A 10 76.61 0.86 67.40
N LEU A 11 76.76 0.32 66.18
CA LEU A 11 78.04 0.26 65.47
C LEU A 11 77.95 0.41 63.93
N PRO A 12 79.03 0.91 63.28
CA PRO A 12 79.20 0.80 61.84
C PRO A 12 79.59 -0.64 61.43
N GLY A 13 79.24 -1.02 60.20
CA GLY A 13 79.77 -2.22 59.55
C GLY A 13 81.28 -2.16 59.29
N THR A 14 81.84 -3.27 58.81
CA THR A 14 83.29 -3.49 58.73
C THR A 14 84.02 -2.57 57.76
N ALA A 15 84.89 -1.71 58.33
CA ALA A 15 86.08 -1.08 57.73
C ALA A 15 85.93 -0.18 56.48
N GLN A 16 84.83 -0.20 55.74
CA GLN A 16 84.60 0.75 54.64
C GLN A 16 84.12 2.11 55.15
N GLN A 17 84.51 3.18 54.46
CA GLN A 17 84.34 4.55 54.93
C GLN A 17 82.90 5.06 54.76
N LEU A 18 82.00 4.60 55.63
CA LEU A 18 80.61 5.06 55.70
C LEU A 18 80.54 6.58 55.89
N ASN A 19 79.66 7.23 55.16
CA ASN A 19 79.33 8.65 55.32
C ASN A 19 77.82 8.81 55.54
N TYR A 20 77.44 9.61 56.54
CA TYR A 20 76.04 9.96 56.86
C TYR A 20 75.16 8.75 57.20
N ALA A 21 75.74 7.69 57.79
CA ALA A 21 75.01 6.51 58.25
C ALA A 21 74.67 6.61 59.75
N THR A 22 73.47 6.16 60.14
CA THR A 22 72.98 6.28 61.53
C THR A 22 72.39 4.97 62.05
N ALA A 23 72.66 4.62 63.32
CA ALA A 23 72.01 3.48 63.99
C ALA A 23 71.60 3.81 65.43
N ILE A 24 70.35 3.52 65.81
CA ILE A 24 69.76 3.91 67.11
C ILE A 24 68.98 2.76 67.75
N GLY A 25 69.42 2.32 68.93
CA GLY A 25 68.99 1.11 69.64
C GLY A 25 70.19 0.37 70.22
N SER A 26 70.01 -0.78 70.89
CA SER A 26 71.16 -1.61 71.28
C SER A 26 71.55 -2.58 70.15
N ASP A 27 72.81 -3.00 70.12
CA ASP A 27 73.33 -4.06 69.22
C ASP A 27 73.04 -3.80 67.73
N VAL A 28 72.88 -2.54 67.34
CA VAL A 28 72.34 -2.13 66.05
C VAL A 28 73.43 -1.74 65.06
N ILE A 29 73.47 -2.41 63.91
CA ILE A 29 74.55 -2.28 62.91
C ILE A 29 74.04 -1.64 61.62
N VAL A 30 74.77 -0.63 61.11
CA VAL A 30 74.50 -0.02 59.79
C VAL A 30 75.63 -0.31 58.79
N THR A 31 75.27 -0.75 57.58
CA THR A 31 76.22 -1.27 56.58
C THR A 31 76.30 -0.44 55.29
N THR A 32 75.43 0.55 55.11
CA THR A 32 75.31 1.35 53.87
C THR A 32 75.39 2.84 54.20
N SER A 33 76.03 3.64 53.34
CA SER A 33 76.11 5.09 53.53
C SER A 33 74.74 5.74 53.30
N GLY A 34 74.40 6.76 54.09
CA GLY A 34 73.11 7.46 53.98
C GLY A 34 71.88 6.67 54.45
N THR A 35 72.04 5.48 55.06
CA THR A 35 70.92 4.71 55.61
C THR A 35 70.80 4.84 57.14
N ILE A 36 69.60 4.57 57.65
CA ILE A 36 69.27 4.66 59.08
C ILE A 36 68.63 3.33 59.51
N VAL A 37 69.15 2.72 60.57
CA VAL A 37 68.61 1.49 61.18
C VAL A 37 68.18 1.79 62.61
N LEU A 38 66.97 1.37 62.99
CA LEU A 38 66.30 1.76 64.23
C LEU A 38 65.74 0.53 64.96
N GLY A 39 65.82 0.54 66.28
CA GLY A 39 65.52 -0.63 67.12
C GLY A 39 66.81 -1.40 67.44
N ARG A 40 66.67 -2.56 68.08
CA ARG A 40 67.74 -3.58 68.05
C ARG A 40 67.84 -4.12 66.62
N THR A 41 68.99 -4.62 66.18
CA THR A 41 69.01 -5.41 64.91
C THR A 41 68.06 -6.62 64.99
N ASP A 42 67.79 -7.09 66.21
CA ASP A 42 66.93 -8.22 66.53
C ASP A 42 65.45 -7.84 66.79
N ASP A 43 65.08 -6.57 66.61
CA ASP A 43 63.73 -6.04 66.86
C ASP A 43 63.30 -5.20 65.63
N VAL A 44 62.46 -5.77 64.75
CA VAL A 44 62.52 -5.47 63.30
C VAL A 44 61.21 -4.95 62.64
N THR A 45 60.81 -3.67 62.62
CA THR A 45 61.16 -2.52 63.47
C THR A 45 60.98 -2.76 64.98
N VAL A 46 59.93 -3.57 65.23
CA VAL A 46 59.35 -4.27 66.40
C VAL A 46 58.06 -4.83 65.79
N LEU A 47 57.81 -6.12 65.50
CA LEU A 47 58.48 -7.43 65.71
C LEU A 47 58.61 -7.97 67.14
N GLY A 48 58.46 -7.13 68.16
CA GLY A 48 57.84 -7.62 69.39
C GLY A 48 56.43 -8.11 69.04
N ALA A 49 56.23 -9.42 69.01
CA ALA A 49 54.93 -10.02 68.71
C ALA A 49 53.95 -9.69 69.84
N ALA A 50 52.91 -8.91 69.54
CA ALA A 50 51.98 -8.40 70.55
C ALA A 50 50.78 -9.35 70.78
N GLY A 51 51.04 -10.50 71.42
CA GLY A 51 50.03 -11.48 71.83
C GLY A 51 49.85 -12.68 70.90
N ASP A 52 49.46 -13.84 71.46
CA ASP A 52 49.26 -15.11 70.76
C ASP A 52 47.78 -15.40 70.45
N ASP A 53 47.46 -15.66 69.18
CA ASP A 53 46.28 -16.43 68.75
C ASP A 53 46.57 -17.49 67.65
N ARG A 54 47.85 -17.85 67.46
CA ARG A 54 48.39 -18.88 66.54
C ARG A 54 48.07 -18.73 65.04
N SER A 55 49.07 -18.30 64.24
CA SER A 55 49.79 -19.20 63.30
C SER A 55 50.64 -18.48 62.24
N GLY A 56 51.86 -19.00 62.03
CA GLY A 56 52.77 -18.60 60.94
C GLY A 56 53.69 -17.42 61.30
N ASN A 57 54.95 -17.50 60.84
CA ASN A 57 55.95 -16.47 61.05
C ASN A 57 55.56 -15.20 60.27
N ARG A 58 55.13 -14.15 60.97
CA ARG A 58 54.70 -12.88 60.38
C ARG A 58 55.63 -11.76 60.82
N LEU A 59 56.07 -10.96 59.86
CA LEU A 59 56.70 -9.66 60.12
C LEU A 59 55.62 -8.70 60.61
N GLN A 60 55.33 -8.72 61.92
CA GLN A 60 54.37 -7.79 62.54
C GLN A 60 54.99 -6.39 62.60
N VAL A 61 54.83 -5.62 61.53
CA VAL A 61 55.08 -4.19 61.55
C VAL A 61 53.85 -3.50 62.13
N THR A 62 53.99 -2.92 63.32
CA THR A 62 52.90 -2.18 64.01
C THR A 62 52.57 -0.84 63.32
N GLY A 63 53.35 -0.46 62.31
CA GLY A 63 53.09 0.66 61.38
C GLY A 63 53.04 0.20 59.92
N GLY A 64 53.09 1.15 58.97
CA GLY A 64 53.02 0.85 57.53
C GLY A 64 54.29 0.20 56.96
N ILE A 65 54.12 -0.73 56.02
CA ILE A 65 55.22 -1.34 55.24
C ILE A 65 55.41 -0.53 53.95
N LYS A 66 56.65 -0.12 53.64
CA LYS A 66 57.03 0.52 52.38
C LYS A 66 58.18 -0.26 51.73
N SER A 67 57.90 -0.95 50.62
CA SER A 67 58.94 -1.53 49.76
C SER A 67 59.29 -0.60 48.60
N THR A 68 60.54 -0.63 48.17
CA THR A 68 61.05 0.07 46.96
C THR A 68 61.32 -0.89 45.78
N GLY A 69 61.02 -2.18 45.98
CA GLY A 69 61.05 -3.23 44.97
C GLY A 69 59.87 -4.19 45.16
N MET A 70 59.87 -5.30 44.41
CA MET A 70 58.77 -6.26 44.41
C MET A 70 58.57 -6.93 45.78
N LEU A 71 57.36 -6.78 46.34
CA LEU A 71 56.90 -7.56 47.48
C LEU A 71 56.28 -8.87 46.97
N SER A 72 57.06 -9.94 46.97
CA SER A 72 56.59 -11.29 46.60
C SER A 72 56.06 -12.03 47.82
N ALA A 73 54.87 -12.64 47.71
CA ALA A 73 54.26 -13.46 48.76
C ALA A 73 53.38 -14.56 48.14
N ASN A 74 53.45 -15.78 48.68
CA ASN A 74 52.63 -16.91 48.21
C ASN A 74 51.13 -16.70 48.45
N ALA A 75 50.78 -15.92 49.47
CA ALA A 75 49.44 -15.39 49.71
C ALA A 75 49.58 -14.07 50.49
N LEU A 76 48.74 -13.08 50.18
CA LEU A 76 48.74 -11.78 50.86
C LEU A 76 47.31 -11.44 51.30
N ALA A 77 47.11 -11.30 52.61
CA ALA A 77 45.82 -10.94 53.21
C ALA A 77 45.91 -9.55 53.86
N LEU A 78 45.25 -8.56 53.26
CA LEU A 78 45.11 -7.22 53.84
C LEU A 78 43.80 -7.13 54.62
N ILE A 79 43.91 -7.17 55.95
CA ILE A 79 42.78 -7.06 56.87
C ILE A 79 42.83 -5.68 57.54
N SER A 80 41.93 -4.77 57.14
CA SER A 80 41.80 -3.46 57.78
C SER A 80 40.79 -3.51 58.93
N GLY A 81 41.24 -3.20 60.14
CA GLY A 81 40.37 -3.07 61.31
C GLY A 81 39.40 -1.88 61.25
N ASN A 82 39.54 -0.97 60.29
CA ASN A 82 38.59 0.13 60.06
C ASN A 82 38.61 0.62 58.60
N ARG A 83 37.57 0.27 57.85
CA ARG A 83 37.12 0.87 56.56
C ARG A 83 38.23 1.33 55.59
N ASN A 84 39.19 0.48 55.25
CA ASN A 84 40.11 0.74 54.15
C ASN A 84 40.26 -0.48 53.25
N GLY A 85 40.06 -0.28 51.95
CA GLY A 85 40.32 -1.27 50.90
C GLY A 85 41.79 -1.30 50.49
N VAL A 86 42.13 -2.17 49.54
CA VAL A 86 43.51 -2.28 49.01
C VAL A 86 43.79 -1.13 48.04
N TRP A 87 44.40 -0.07 48.54
CA TRP A 87 44.84 1.07 47.73
C TRP A 87 46.14 0.75 46.99
N ILE A 88 46.03 0.32 45.73
CA ILE A 88 47.17 0.23 44.81
C ILE A 88 47.34 1.58 44.13
N ASN A 89 48.40 2.32 44.50
CA ASN A 89 48.72 3.60 43.91
C ASN A 89 49.69 3.41 42.73
N ASN A 90 49.20 3.51 41.50
CA ASN A 90 50.00 3.37 40.27
C ASN A 90 50.43 4.77 39.78
N ASP A 91 51.60 5.22 40.26
CA ASP A 91 52.04 6.62 40.16
C ASP A 91 52.93 6.88 38.92
N ALA A 92 52.41 7.61 37.94
CA ALA A 92 53.19 8.16 36.82
C ALA A 92 52.49 9.28 36.01
N THR A 93 51.16 9.41 36.01
CA THR A 93 50.44 10.51 35.32
C THR A 93 49.15 10.97 36.03
N ALA A 94 49.17 12.23 36.48
CA ALA A 94 48.05 13.15 36.72
C ALA A 94 46.64 12.60 37.10
N GLY A 95 46.25 12.78 38.37
CA GLY A 95 44.91 13.28 38.70
C GLY A 95 43.88 12.31 39.31
N ALA A 96 44.21 11.03 39.51
CA ALA A 96 43.26 10.02 40.00
C ALA A 96 43.05 10.04 41.54
N THR A 97 42.54 11.13 42.10
CA THR A 97 42.23 11.24 43.55
C THR A 97 40.99 10.43 43.94
N ALA A 98 41.15 9.13 44.13
CA ALA A 98 40.07 8.24 44.57
C ALA A 98 39.80 8.37 46.08
N GLY A 99 38.52 8.54 46.44
CA GLY A 99 38.06 8.50 47.84
C GLY A 99 38.18 7.12 48.47
N ALA A 100 38.00 7.07 49.80
CA ALA A 100 38.23 5.86 50.60
C ALA A 100 37.36 4.64 50.19
N SER A 101 37.88 3.45 50.50
CA SER A 101 37.22 2.14 50.32
C SER A 101 37.18 1.57 48.90
N ASN A 102 38.12 1.95 48.03
CA ASN A 102 38.24 1.36 46.70
C ASN A 102 39.26 0.19 46.69
N ALA A 103 38.93 -0.90 45.99
CA ALA A 103 39.88 -1.97 45.66
C ALA A 103 40.02 -2.06 44.13
N LEU A 104 41.26 -2.04 43.64
CA LEU A 104 41.59 -1.96 42.22
C LEU A 104 42.29 -3.24 41.78
N VAL A 105 41.67 -3.96 40.85
CA VAL A 105 42.29 -5.14 40.20
C VAL A 105 42.48 -4.79 38.73
N GLN A 106 43.74 -4.66 38.32
CA GLN A 106 44.11 -4.44 36.92
C GLN A 106 44.80 -5.71 36.39
N THR A 107 44.34 -6.21 35.25
CA THR A 107 44.97 -7.31 34.52
C THR A 107 45.08 -6.92 33.04
N GLY A 108 46.28 -6.50 32.63
CA GLY A 108 46.51 -5.88 31.31
C GLY A 108 45.79 -4.54 31.19
N ASP A 109 45.19 -4.31 30.02
CA ASP A 109 44.46 -3.05 29.69
C ASP A 109 43.08 -2.96 30.35
N SER A 110 42.67 -3.98 31.12
CA SER A 110 41.38 -4.02 31.83
C SER A 110 41.54 -3.69 33.31
N THR A 111 40.91 -2.60 33.74
CA THR A 111 40.85 -2.17 35.15
C THR A 111 39.45 -2.36 35.71
N LEU A 112 39.34 -3.17 36.77
CA LEU A 112 38.11 -3.44 37.48
C LEU A 112 38.17 -2.74 38.86
N LEU A 113 37.33 -1.71 39.04
CA LEU A 113 37.32 -0.87 40.24
C LEU A 113 36.12 -1.19 41.13
N PHE A 114 36.36 -1.95 42.20
CA PHE A 114 35.38 -2.06 43.30
C PHE A 114 35.38 -0.75 44.10
N SER A 115 34.59 0.23 43.69
CA SER A 115 34.42 1.48 44.43
C SER A 115 33.35 1.34 45.51
N HIS A 116 33.72 1.62 46.76
CA HIS A 116 32.78 1.90 47.85
C HIS A 116 32.88 3.37 48.29
N GLY A 117 33.10 4.26 47.32
CA GLY A 117 33.01 5.71 47.44
C GLY A 117 31.83 6.28 46.64
N ALA A 118 31.34 7.45 47.04
CA ALA A 118 30.22 8.11 46.38
C ALA A 118 30.65 8.77 45.06
N ILE A 119 30.08 8.30 43.94
CA ILE A 119 30.14 8.98 42.64
C ILE A 119 28.81 9.70 42.47
N ASP A 120 28.84 11.03 42.36
CA ASP A 120 27.67 11.92 42.37
C ASP A 120 26.72 11.71 43.58
N GLY A 121 27.28 11.35 44.74
CA GLY A 121 26.49 11.08 45.96
C GLY A 121 25.90 9.66 46.06
N ALA A 122 26.09 8.79 45.06
CA ALA A 122 25.60 7.42 45.06
C ALA A 122 26.75 6.38 45.12
N THR A 123 26.53 5.28 45.83
CA THR A 123 27.41 4.10 45.80
C THR A 123 27.28 3.37 44.46
N GLY A 124 28.41 2.87 43.93
CA GLY A 124 28.37 2.08 42.71
C GLY A 124 29.70 1.48 42.22
N LEU A 125 29.58 0.33 41.56
CA LEU A 125 30.65 -0.34 40.81
C LEU A 125 30.88 0.39 39.48
N VAL A 126 32.14 0.61 39.10
CA VAL A 126 32.52 1.17 37.80
C VAL A 126 33.58 0.29 37.13
N ILE A 127 33.41 0.03 35.83
CA ILE A 127 34.37 -0.70 35.00
C ILE A 127 34.66 0.15 33.75
N GLY A 128 35.93 0.44 33.51
CA GLY A 128 36.39 1.33 32.43
C GLY A 128 36.47 2.82 32.82
N PRO A 129 37.07 3.66 31.96
CA PRO A 129 37.33 5.07 32.26
C PRO A 129 36.07 5.93 32.15
N TRP A 130 35.50 6.36 33.28
CA TRP A 130 34.38 7.31 33.34
C TRP A 130 34.85 8.77 33.18
N SER A 131 35.45 9.08 32.03
CA SER A 131 35.57 10.46 31.54
C SER A 131 34.27 10.88 30.82
N SER A 132 34.14 12.14 30.42
CA SER A 132 32.88 12.73 29.94
C SER A 132 32.33 12.19 28.61
N ASN A 133 32.96 11.20 27.99
CA ASN A 133 32.44 10.41 26.85
C ASN A 133 32.70 8.89 27.03
N GLY A 134 32.91 8.43 28.28
CA GLY A 134 33.51 7.12 28.58
C GLY A 134 32.65 5.89 28.25
N THR A 135 33.27 4.89 27.63
CA THR A 135 32.64 3.60 27.27
C THR A 135 32.53 2.62 28.45
N GLY A 136 32.18 3.14 29.64
CA GLY A 136 32.23 2.41 30.90
C GLY A 136 30.88 1.84 31.35
N LEU A 137 30.93 0.85 32.23
CA LEU A 137 29.77 0.36 32.99
C LEU A 137 29.72 1.07 34.35
N ARG A 138 28.56 1.63 34.73
CA ARG A 138 28.27 2.12 36.08
C ARG A 138 27.05 1.40 36.63
N VAL A 139 27.20 0.68 37.73
CA VAL A 139 26.09 0.04 38.48
C VAL A 139 25.93 0.77 39.80
N SER A 140 24.76 1.34 40.08
CA SER A 140 24.49 2.09 41.31
C SER A 140 23.11 1.75 41.90
N ASN A 141 22.80 2.27 43.09
CA ASN A 141 21.46 2.14 43.68
C ASN A 141 20.33 2.74 42.80
N GLY A 142 20.67 3.65 41.87
CA GLY A 142 19.75 4.19 40.87
C GLY A 142 19.61 3.37 39.59
N GLY A 143 20.28 2.21 39.50
CA GLY A 143 20.30 1.35 38.31
C GLY A 143 21.64 1.32 37.57
N VAL A 144 21.61 0.81 36.35
CA VAL A 144 22.79 0.54 35.50
C VAL A 144 22.85 1.50 34.31
N ALA A 145 24.00 2.12 34.10
CA ALA A 145 24.33 2.88 32.90
C ALA A 145 25.47 2.21 32.13
N VAL A 146 25.35 2.15 30.80
CA VAL A 146 26.33 1.55 29.89
C VAL A 146 26.75 2.60 28.86
N GLY A 147 28.03 2.94 28.85
CA GLY A 147 28.63 3.77 27.81
C GLY A 147 28.82 2.98 26.51
N GLY A 148 27.83 2.99 25.63
CA GLY A 148 27.88 2.33 24.32
C GLY A 148 26.81 1.26 24.13
N ALA A 149 27.12 0.25 23.33
CA ALA A 149 26.18 -0.82 22.99
C ALA A 149 26.11 -1.89 24.10
N LEU A 150 24.89 -2.27 24.50
CA LEU A 150 24.63 -3.40 25.39
C LEU A 150 24.15 -4.59 24.56
N ALA A 151 24.89 -5.71 24.61
CA ALA A 151 24.46 -7.01 24.11
C ALA A 151 24.11 -7.92 25.29
N VAL A 152 22.96 -8.60 25.23
CA VAL A 152 22.47 -9.49 26.30
C VAL A 152 22.22 -10.88 25.73
N ASN A 153 22.79 -11.92 26.35
CA ASN A 153 22.52 -13.31 26.00
C ASN A 153 21.34 -13.85 26.83
N GLY A 154 20.13 -13.40 26.48
CA GLY A 154 18.90 -13.76 27.18
C GLY A 154 17.81 -12.68 27.05
N PRO A 155 16.64 -12.88 27.67
CA PRO A 155 15.55 -11.91 27.65
C PRO A 155 15.91 -10.64 28.43
N VAL A 156 15.45 -9.48 27.93
CA VAL A 156 15.50 -8.21 28.66
C VAL A 156 14.06 -7.80 28.98
N SER A 157 13.73 -7.72 30.27
CA SER A 157 12.40 -7.32 30.75
C SER A 157 12.48 -6.08 31.65
N GLY A 158 11.38 -5.35 31.73
CA GLY A 158 11.23 -4.17 32.56
C GLY A 158 9.78 -4.00 33.03
N SER A 159 9.59 -3.30 34.14
CA SER A 159 8.26 -2.97 34.70
C SER A 159 7.56 -1.82 33.97
N SER A 160 8.19 -1.26 32.93
CA SER A 160 7.69 -0.17 32.10
C SER A 160 8.23 -0.30 30.67
N ALA A 161 7.69 0.48 29.74
CA ALA A 161 8.06 0.44 28.32
C ALA A 161 9.46 1.04 28.07
N TYR A 162 10.19 0.46 27.10
CA TYR A 162 11.47 0.98 26.65
C TYR A 162 11.30 2.29 25.87
N ALA A 163 11.75 3.41 26.46
CA ALA A 163 11.73 4.71 25.83
C ALA A 163 12.91 4.90 24.86
N VAL A 164 12.66 5.57 23.73
CA VAL A 164 13.68 5.99 22.76
C VAL A 164 13.66 7.51 22.64
N LEU A 165 14.84 8.14 22.59
CA LEU A 165 14.95 9.59 22.43
C LEU A 165 14.28 10.04 21.11
N SER A 166 13.31 10.94 21.22
CA SER A 166 12.41 11.29 20.10
C SER A 166 12.17 12.81 19.96
N ASP A 167 12.92 13.63 20.71
CA ASP A 167 12.85 15.10 20.66
C ASP A 167 13.14 15.64 19.24
N ALA A 168 12.40 16.66 18.81
CA ALA A 168 12.56 17.26 17.49
C ALA A 168 13.96 17.87 17.26
N ARG A 169 14.62 18.34 18.33
CA ARG A 169 15.99 18.89 18.29
C ARG A 169 17.07 17.84 18.03
N LEU A 170 16.73 16.56 18.16
CA LEU A 170 17.61 15.42 17.91
C LEU A 170 17.38 14.79 16.51
N LYS A 171 16.61 15.47 15.65
CA LYS A 171 16.21 14.95 14.33
C LYS A 171 16.45 15.99 13.24
N THR A 172 16.92 15.52 12.09
CA THR A 172 17.09 16.27 10.84
C THR A 172 16.49 15.45 9.69
N ASN A 173 16.30 16.06 8.51
CA ASN A 173 15.77 15.39 7.31
C ASN A 173 14.46 14.61 7.58
N VAL A 174 13.51 15.24 8.27
CA VAL A 174 12.25 14.62 8.67
C VAL A 174 11.27 14.60 7.50
N GLU A 175 11.18 13.47 6.81
CA GLU A 175 10.28 13.24 5.69
C GLU A 175 9.01 12.46 6.09
N LYS A 176 7.97 12.53 5.26
CA LYS A 176 6.69 11.84 5.50
C LYS A 176 6.66 10.47 4.81
N ILE A 177 6.64 9.41 5.62
CA ILE A 177 6.43 8.02 5.14
C ILE A 177 5.19 7.98 4.24
N SER A 178 5.36 7.42 3.04
CA SER A 178 4.36 7.41 1.96
C SER A 178 4.46 6.13 1.14
N GLY A 179 3.33 5.58 0.71
CA GLY A 179 3.27 4.22 0.16
C GLY A 179 3.37 3.15 1.24
N ALA A 180 3.12 3.51 2.51
CA ALA A 180 3.27 2.66 3.67
C ALA A 180 2.46 1.35 3.55
N LEU A 181 1.22 1.43 3.05
CA LEU A 181 0.36 0.27 2.84
C LEU A 181 0.93 -0.66 1.75
N ALA A 182 1.53 -0.12 0.69
CA ALA A 182 2.16 -0.90 -0.37
C ALA A 182 3.40 -1.66 0.14
N VAL A 183 4.21 -1.02 1.00
CA VAL A 183 5.35 -1.64 1.68
C VAL A 183 4.87 -2.75 2.63
N ILE A 184 3.89 -2.48 3.50
CA ILE A 184 3.34 -3.45 4.45
C ILE A 184 2.82 -4.71 3.75
N ASN A 185 2.20 -4.57 2.58
CA ASN A 185 1.68 -5.69 1.79
C ASN A 185 2.79 -6.61 1.22
N GLN A 186 4.07 -6.21 1.23
CA GLN A 186 5.20 -7.07 0.87
C GLN A 186 5.80 -7.82 2.09
N LEU A 187 5.46 -7.44 3.33
CA LEU A 187 6.11 -7.96 4.53
C LEU A 187 5.47 -9.27 5.00
N GLN A 188 6.26 -10.35 5.06
CA GLN A 188 5.79 -11.66 5.48
C GLN A 188 6.02 -11.91 6.98
N GLY A 189 4.94 -11.85 7.78
CA GLY A 189 4.96 -12.35 9.16
C GLY A 189 5.04 -13.88 9.20
N VAL A 190 5.97 -14.43 9.97
CA VAL A 190 6.26 -15.87 10.04
C VAL A 190 6.22 -16.41 11.47
N ARG A 191 5.89 -17.71 11.62
CA ARG A 191 6.07 -18.47 12.86
C ARG A 191 7.25 -19.41 12.73
N TYR A 192 8.23 -19.30 13.61
CA TYR A 192 9.51 -19.98 13.51
C TYR A 192 9.99 -20.53 14.84
N ASP A 193 10.92 -21.47 14.77
CA ASP A 193 11.51 -22.17 15.89
C ASP A 193 13.04 -22.02 15.76
N PHE A 194 13.72 -21.59 16.83
CA PHE A 194 15.16 -21.35 16.76
C PHE A 194 15.94 -22.66 16.59
N ASN A 195 16.94 -22.67 15.70
CA ASN A 195 17.81 -23.83 15.47
C ASN A 195 18.86 -23.99 16.59
N ARG A 196 18.38 -24.40 17.77
CA ARG A 196 19.18 -24.66 18.97
C ARG A 196 20.21 -25.79 18.79
N ALA A 197 20.01 -26.69 17.83
CA ALA A 197 20.94 -27.78 17.54
C ALA A 197 22.20 -27.30 16.79
N ALA A 198 22.06 -26.36 15.85
CA ALA A 198 23.19 -25.76 15.15
C ALA A 198 23.88 -24.64 15.94
N PHE A 199 23.19 -24.04 16.93
CA PHE A 199 23.65 -22.88 17.67
C PHE A 199 23.40 -23.01 19.19
N PRO A 200 24.04 -23.97 19.88
CA PRO A 200 23.79 -24.23 21.30
C PRO A 200 24.14 -23.02 22.19
N ASP A 201 25.26 -22.33 21.92
CA ASP A 201 25.78 -21.25 22.77
C ASP A 201 24.96 -19.95 22.71
N ARG A 202 24.00 -19.86 21.79
CA ARG A 202 23.10 -18.70 21.61
C ARG A 202 21.94 -18.65 22.60
N ASN A 203 21.77 -19.67 23.45
CA ASN A 203 20.75 -19.73 24.51
C ASN A 203 19.32 -19.36 24.03
N PHE A 204 18.97 -19.74 22.79
CA PHE A 204 17.68 -19.39 22.21
C PHE A 204 16.51 -20.05 22.97
N GLU A 205 15.36 -19.38 22.99
CA GLU A 205 14.14 -19.93 23.59
C GLU A 205 13.70 -21.26 22.95
N SER A 206 13.11 -22.13 23.77
CA SER A 206 12.53 -23.40 23.33
C SER A 206 11.12 -23.28 22.75
N GLN A 207 10.45 -22.15 22.98
CA GLN A 207 9.08 -21.89 22.54
C GLN A 207 9.05 -21.34 21.11
N ARG A 208 7.96 -21.66 20.40
CA ARG A 208 7.73 -21.25 19.03
C ARG A 208 7.39 -19.77 18.95
N GLN A 209 8.15 -19.04 18.14
CA GLN A 209 8.10 -17.57 18.06
C GLN A 209 7.24 -17.08 16.90
N LEU A 210 6.82 -15.82 16.97
CA LEU A 210 6.20 -15.05 15.89
C LEU A 210 7.10 -13.85 15.57
N GLY A 211 7.32 -13.54 14.29
CA GLY A 211 8.15 -12.41 13.89
C GLY A 211 8.38 -12.34 12.39
N PHE A 212 9.56 -11.89 11.98
CA PHE A 212 9.97 -11.74 10.58
C PHE A 212 11.39 -12.26 10.35
N ILE A 213 11.70 -12.64 9.11
CA ILE A 213 13.07 -12.90 8.67
C ILE A 213 13.69 -11.56 8.23
N ALA A 214 14.82 -11.17 8.83
CA ALA A 214 15.43 -9.86 8.59
C ALA A 214 15.75 -9.61 7.10
N GLN A 215 16.25 -10.64 6.42
CA GLN A 215 16.57 -10.63 4.98
C GLN A 215 15.35 -10.43 4.07
N GLN A 216 14.13 -10.70 4.56
CA GLN A 216 12.88 -10.43 3.81
C GLN A 216 12.39 -8.98 4.01
N ILE A 217 12.73 -8.34 5.13
CA ILE A 217 12.39 -6.92 5.38
C ILE A 217 13.41 -5.99 4.72
N GLU A 218 14.70 -6.33 4.75
CA GLU A 218 15.81 -5.46 4.36
C GLU A 218 15.67 -4.77 2.98
N PRO A 219 15.09 -5.40 1.93
CA PRO A 219 14.86 -4.73 0.64
C PRO A 219 13.75 -3.66 0.65
N PHE A 220 12.89 -3.63 1.68
CA PHE A 220 11.70 -2.78 1.75
C PHE A 220 11.73 -1.76 2.92
N VAL A 221 12.36 -2.13 4.04
CA VAL A 221 12.53 -1.28 5.23
C VAL A 221 13.93 -1.51 5.85
N PRO A 222 15.02 -1.13 5.16
CA PRO A 222 16.39 -1.32 5.65
C PRO A 222 16.65 -0.57 6.97
N GLU A 223 15.88 0.48 7.27
CA GLU A 223 16.04 1.34 8.44
C GLU A 223 15.85 0.58 9.75
N VAL A 224 15.09 -0.52 9.77
CA VAL A 224 14.88 -1.35 10.98
C VAL A 224 15.83 -2.54 11.07
N VAL A 225 16.59 -2.87 10.03
CA VAL A 225 17.49 -4.03 10.02
C VAL A 225 18.88 -3.61 10.52
N ARG A 226 19.46 -4.40 11.42
CA ARG A 226 20.84 -4.21 11.90
C ARG A 226 21.63 -5.49 11.70
N THR A 227 22.86 -5.36 11.22
CA THR A 227 23.80 -6.48 11.11
C THR A 227 24.79 -6.37 12.27
N GLY A 228 24.92 -7.43 13.08
CA GLY A 228 25.86 -7.50 14.19
C GLY A 228 27.31 -7.67 13.72
N ALA A 229 28.27 -7.47 14.63
CA ALA A 229 29.69 -7.73 14.37
C ALA A 229 30.00 -9.22 14.10
N ASP A 230 29.06 -10.10 14.45
CA ASP A 230 29.07 -11.54 14.15
C ASP A 230 28.43 -11.87 12.78
N GLY A 231 27.99 -10.88 12.01
CA GLY A 231 27.36 -11.02 10.71
C GLY A 231 25.85 -11.37 10.74
N TYR A 232 25.26 -11.60 11.91
CA TYR A 232 23.84 -11.96 12.01
C TYR A 232 22.94 -10.71 11.96
N LYS A 233 21.77 -10.84 11.35
CA LYS A 233 20.82 -9.73 11.20
C LYS A 233 19.69 -9.78 12.24
N SER A 234 19.35 -8.62 12.79
CA SER A 234 18.24 -8.41 13.74
C SER A 234 17.30 -7.30 13.25
N VAL A 235 16.07 -7.27 13.79
CA VAL A 235 14.98 -6.37 13.36
C VAL A 235 14.50 -5.51 14.53
N GLN A 236 14.44 -4.20 14.34
CA GLN A 236 13.86 -3.26 15.30
C GLN A 236 12.33 -3.19 15.12
N TYR A 237 11.59 -3.85 16.00
CA TYR A 237 10.12 -3.91 15.92
C TYR A 237 9.43 -2.58 16.28
N ALA A 238 9.96 -1.80 17.21
CA ALA A 238 9.28 -0.57 17.67
C ALA A 238 9.12 0.51 16.58
N PRO A 239 10.12 0.81 15.72
CA PRO A 239 9.94 1.74 14.60
C PRO A 239 8.89 1.31 13.57
N MET A 240 8.62 0.01 13.40
CA MET A 240 7.60 -0.50 12.47
C MET A 240 6.19 0.01 12.80
N LEU A 241 5.94 0.42 14.05
CA LEU A 241 4.67 1.05 14.44
C LEU A 241 4.41 2.36 13.67
N ALA A 242 5.43 3.13 13.32
CA ALA A 242 5.26 4.36 12.53
C ALA A 242 4.82 4.05 11.09
N LEU A 243 5.42 3.03 10.47
CA LEU A 243 5.02 2.52 9.15
C LEU A 243 3.57 2.01 9.17
N LEU A 244 3.23 1.19 10.17
CA LEU A 244 1.87 0.64 10.36
C LEU A 244 0.82 1.77 10.54
N VAL A 245 1.13 2.83 11.28
CA VAL A 245 0.24 3.98 11.47
C VAL A 245 -0.05 4.72 10.15
N GLU A 246 0.96 4.96 9.30
CA GLU A 246 0.71 5.57 7.99
C GLU A 246 -0.01 4.59 7.04
N GLY A 247 0.28 3.28 7.11
CA GLY A 247 -0.44 2.26 6.32
C GLY A 247 -1.93 2.19 6.65
N VAL A 248 -2.29 2.28 7.93
CA VAL A 248 -3.70 2.37 8.38
C VAL A 248 -4.34 3.70 7.95
N LYS A 249 -3.60 4.81 7.94
CA LYS A 249 -4.11 6.09 7.41
C LYS A 249 -4.35 6.04 5.90
N GLU A 250 -3.44 5.44 5.13
CA GLU A 250 -3.61 5.22 3.68
C GLU A 250 -4.81 4.30 3.39
N GLN A 251 -4.92 3.18 4.10
CA GLN A 251 -6.09 2.29 4.01
C GLN A 251 -7.40 3.03 4.35
N GLN A 252 -7.40 3.85 5.41
CA GLN A 252 -8.55 4.64 5.80
C GLN A 252 -8.88 5.76 4.79
N GLN A 253 -7.89 6.31 4.07
CA GLN A 253 -8.13 7.25 2.97
C GLN A 253 -8.75 6.54 1.76
N ILE A 254 -8.27 5.34 1.40
CA ILE A 254 -8.87 4.50 0.35
C ILE A 254 -10.32 4.17 0.70
N LEU A 255 -10.59 3.69 1.92
CA LEU A 255 -11.95 3.43 2.40
C LEU A 255 -12.83 4.69 2.37
N LYS A 256 -12.31 5.86 2.75
CA LYS A 256 -13.04 7.14 2.63
C LYS A 256 -13.32 7.54 1.19
N HIS A 257 -12.42 7.27 0.25
CA HIS A 257 -12.65 7.52 -1.17
C HIS A 257 -13.72 6.58 -1.76
N LEU A 258 -13.70 5.30 -1.38
CA LEU A 258 -14.69 4.31 -1.79
C LEU A 258 -16.07 4.60 -1.19
N VAL A 259 -16.16 4.86 0.12
CA VAL A 259 -17.45 5.22 0.77
C VAL A 259 -17.96 6.58 0.31
N LYS A 260 -17.09 7.55 -0.02
CA LYS A 260 -17.56 8.82 -0.61
C LYS A 260 -18.10 8.66 -2.04
N LYS A 261 -17.84 7.53 -2.72
CA LYS A 261 -18.48 7.19 -4.00
C LYS A 261 -19.89 6.61 -3.84
N ASP A 262 -20.32 6.16 -2.65
CA ASP A 262 -21.67 5.61 -2.46
C ASP A 262 -22.27 5.90 -1.07
N PRO A 263 -23.44 6.57 -1.03
CA PRO A 263 -24.67 5.94 -1.54
C PRO A 263 -25.35 6.63 -2.73
N ALA A 264 -24.84 7.80 -3.16
CA ALA A 264 -25.51 8.61 -4.16
C ALA A 264 -25.41 8.02 -5.59
N THR A 265 -24.34 7.29 -5.90
CA THR A 265 -24.09 6.73 -7.24
C THR A 265 -24.94 5.49 -7.48
N LEU A 266 -25.02 4.55 -6.54
CA LEU A 266 -25.98 3.44 -6.52
C LEU A 266 -27.43 3.91 -6.70
N LEU A 267 -27.82 5.04 -6.10
CA LEU A 267 -29.15 5.63 -6.26
C LEU A 267 -29.40 6.24 -7.66
N VAL A 268 -28.35 6.60 -8.40
CA VAL A 268 -28.42 7.00 -9.81
C VAL A 268 -28.43 5.77 -10.71
N ASP A 269 -27.54 4.81 -10.46
CA ASP A 269 -27.41 3.58 -11.25
C ASP A 269 -28.68 2.73 -11.19
N ILE A 270 -29.29 2.56 -10.01
CA ILE A 270 -30.59 1.85 -9.87
C ILE A 270 -31.70 2.56 -10.65
N LYS A 271 -31.76 3.90 -10.62
CA LYS A 271 -32.77 4.67 -11.36
C LYS A 271 -32.57 4.61 -12.87
N THR A 272 -31.32 4.64 -13.34
CA THR A 272 -31.01 4.48 -14.77
C THR A 272 -31.27 3.05 -15.24
N PHE A 273 -31.02 2.03 -14.40
CA PHE A 273 -31.36 0.64 -14.71
C PHE A 273 -32.88 0.45 -14.84
N GLN A 274 -33.66 0.95 -13.87
CA GLN A 274 -35.14 0.92 -13.93
C GLN A 274 -35.70 1.69 -15.13
N ALA A 275 -35.08 2.82 -15.50
CA ALA A 275 -35.45 3.54 -16.72
C ALA A 275 -35.14 2.74 -18.00
N ASN A 276 -34.01 2.03 -18.03
CA ASN A 276 -33.63 1.16 -19.15
C ASN A 276 -34.60 -0.03 -19.29
N ASP A 277 -35.00 -0.69 -18.20
CA ASP A 277 -36.01 -1.76 -18.24
C ASP A 277 -37.35 -1.27 -18.82
N ALA A 278 -37.80 -0.09 -18.40
CA ALA A 278 -39.01 0.54 -18.97
C ALA A 278 -38.84 0.88 -20.46
N VAL A 279 -37.65 1.27 -20.90
CA VAL A 279 -37.33 1.46 -22.33
C VAL A 279 -37.34 0.12 -23.08
N PHE A 280 -36.80 -0.96 -22.52
CA PHE A 280 -36.82 -2.28 -23.15
C PHE A 280 -38.23 -2.84 -23.36
N GLU A 281 -39.15 -2.69 -22.39
CA GLU A 281 -40.55 -3.12 -22.58
C GLU A 281 -41.30 -2.26 -23.61
N ASN A 282 -41.04 -0.96 -23.66
CA ASN A 282 -41.57 -0.10 -24.73
C ASN A 282 -41.03 -0.49 -26.11
N ILE A 283 -39.75 -0.87 -26.23
CA ILE A 283 -39.15 -1.36 -27.47
C ILE A 283 -39.77 -2.72 -27.88
N LYS A 284 -39.88 -3.69 -26.96
CA LYS A 284 -40.53 -4.99 -27.23
C LYS A 284 -41.95 -4.81 -27.75
N THR A 285 -42.78 -4.05 -27.03
CA THR A 285 -44.19 -3.83 -27.40
C THR A 285 -44.35 -3.01 -28.68
N THR A 286 -43.41 -2.12 -29.01
CA THR A 286 -43.40 -1.39 -30.28
C THR A 286 -43.02 -2.31 -31.44
N ASN A 287 -41.95 -3.11 -31.32
CA ASN A 287 -41.53 -4.05 -32.36
C ASN A 287 -42.61 -5.09 -32.69
N ILE A 288 -43.35 -5.57 -31.68
CA ILE A 288 -44.50 -6.47 -31.87
C ILE A 288 -45.62 -5.79 -32.69
N LYS A 289 -45.93 -4.51 -32.41
CA LYS A 289 -46.91 -3.74 -33.18
C LYS A 289 -46.45 -3.52 -34.63
N THR A 290 -45.17 -3.19 -34.85
CA THR A 290 -44.60 -3.02 -36.19
C THR A 290 -44.71 -4.30 -37.01
N ALA A 291 -44.30 -5.44 -36.47
CA ALA A 291 -44.42 -6.74 -37.16
C ALA A 291 -45.88 -7.10 -37.48
N SER A 292 -46.82 -6.75 -36.60
CA SER A 292 -48.27 -6.91 -36.85
C SER A 292 -48.76 -6.03 -38.01
N LEU A 293 -48.34 -4.76 -38.08
CA LEU A 293 -48.67 -3.84 -39.17
C LEU A 293 -48.05 -4.28 -40.51
N GLU A 294 -46.82 -4.78 -40.50
CA GLU A 294 -46.14 -5.30 -41.69
C GLU A 294 -46.87 -6.53 -42.26
N ALA A 295 -47.28 -7.46 -41.40
CA ALA A 295 -48.06 -8.63 -41.80
C ALA A 295 -49.45 -8.26 -42.37
N GLU A 296 -50.13 -7.28 -41.76
CA GLU A 296 -51.42 -6.78 -42.27
C GLU A 296 -51.24 -6.03 -43.60
N THR A 297 -50.20 -5.21 -43.73
CA THR A 297 -49.84 -4.52 -44.98
C THR A 297 -49.53 -5.51 -46.11
N ALA A 298 -48.82 -6.59 -45.82
CA ALA A 298 -48.55 -7.66 -46.79
C ALA A 298 -49.84 -8.38 -47.21
N ARG A 299 -50.77 -8.63 -46.28
CA ARG A 299 -52.08 -9.22 -46.56
C ARG A 299 -52.94 -8.31 -47.45
N ILE A 300 -52.96 -7.00 -47.17
CA ILE A 300 -53.67 -6.01 -47.99
C ILE A 300 -53.08 -5.97 -49.40
N LYS A 301 -51.75 -5.85 -49.55
CA LYS A 301 -51.08 -5.87 -50.87
C LYS A 301 -51.42 -7.11 -51.70
N LYS A 302 -51.53 -8.28 -51.06
CA LYS A 302 -51.97 -9.51 -51.75
C LYS A 302 -53.43 -9.40 -52.22
N LEU A 303 -54.35 -9.01 -51.34
CA LEU A 303 -55.76 -8.82 -51.68
C LEU A 303 -55.96 -7.76 -52.79
N GLU A 304 -55.12 -6.73 -52.86
CA GLU A 304 -55.15 -5.76 -53.94
C GLU A 304 -54.58 -6.29 -55.26
N ALA A 305 -53.52 -7.11 -55.24
CA ALA A 305 -53.03 -7.81 -56.43
C ALA A 305 -54.11 -8.76 -57.00
N ASP A 306 -54.71 -9.59 -56.15
CA ASP A 306 -55.82 -10.49 -56.51
C ASP A 306 -57.01 -9.70 -57.13
N ARG A 307 -57.29 -8.48 -56.64
CA ARG A 307 -58.32 -7.54 -57.14
C ARG A 307 -57.92 -6.78 -58.42
N ILE A 308 -56.66 -6.82 -58.83
CA ILE A 308 -56.13 -6.18 -60.04
C ILE A 308 -56.01 -7.19 -61.19
N GLU A 309 -55.49 -8.39 -60.94
CA GLU A 309 -55.46 -9.48 -61.94
C GLU A 309 -56.88 -9.84 -62.41
N SER A 310 -57.85 -9.85 -61.50
CA SER A 310 -59.28 -10.05 -61.80
C SER A 310 -59.96 -8.90 -62.59
N LYS A 311 -59.23 -7.83 -62.94
CA LYS A 311 -59.78 -6.64 -63.64
C LYS A 311 -59.14 -6.28 -64.98
N PHE A 312 -58.04 -6.90 -65.40
CA PHE A 312 -57.35 -6.53 -66.65
C PHE A 312 -57.22 -7.68 -67.65
N VAL A 313 -58.16 -7.74 -68.60
CA VAL A 313 -57.93 -8.35 -69.92
C VAL A 313 -57.33 -7.27 -70.83
N ARG A 314 -56.27 -7.60 -71.57
CA ARG A 314 -55.50 -6.65 -72.41
C ARG A 314 -56.34 -6.01 -73.52
N SER A 315 -55.99 -4.77 -73.87
CA SER A 315 -56.26 -4.18 -75.18
C SER A 315 -55.12 -3.26 -75.60
N ASP A 316 -54.24 -3.73 -76.49
CA ASP A 316 -53.33 -2.88 -77.25
C ASP A 316 -54.12 -2.14 -78.35
N VAL A 317 -53.82 -0.86 -78.57
CA VAL A 317 -54.54 0.00 -79.53
C VAL A 317 -53.61 0.45 -80.66
N VAL A 318 -53.98 0.11 -81.90
CA VAL A 318 -53.33 0.61 -83.12
C VAL A 318 -54.20 1.73 -83.72
N LYS A 319 -53.59 2.86 -84.08
CA LYS A 319 -54.27 3.99 -84.75
C LYS A 319 -54.11 3.92 -86.26
N SER A 320 -55.22 4.09 -87.01
CA SER A 320 -55.21 4.68 -88.36
C SER A 320 -56.63 5.05 -88.81
N GLY A 321 -56.86 6.32 -89.18
CA GLY A 321 -57.99 6.79 -90.00
C GLY A 321 -59.41 6.70 -89.41
N GLU A 322 -59.95 7.84 -88.95
CA GLU A 322 -61.39 8.17 -88.78
C GLU A 322 -62.35 7.09 -88.21
N ILE A 323 -61.84 6.17 -87.38
CA ILE A 323 -62.66 5.17 -86.66
C ILE A 323 -62.23 5.14 -85.20
N GLU A 324 -63.04 5.75 -84.31
CA GLU A 324 -62.88 5.61 -82.87
C GLU A 324 -63.72 4.43 -82.34
N VAL A 325 -63.05 3.32 -82.01
CA VAL A 325 -63.69 2.13 -81.45
C VAL A 325 -63.67 2.20 -79.92
N PHE A 326 -64.80 2.53 -79.31
CA PHE A 326 -64.97 2.52 -77.86
C PHE A 326 -65.55 1.18 -77.35
N VAL A 327 -65.20 0.81 -76.12
CA VAL A 327 -65.78 -0.31 -75.38
C VAL A 327 -66.28 0.24 -74.05
N SER A 328 -67.51 -0.10 -73.66
CA SER A 328 -68.15 0.46 -72.46
C SER A 328 -68.97 -0.56 -71.68
N VAL A 329 -69.22 -0.23 -70.41
CA VAL A 329 -69.91 -1.08 -69.44
C VAL A 329 -70.95 -0.24 -68.68
N GLY A 330 -72.13 -0.06 -69.29
CA GLY A 330 -73.35 0.33 -68.55
C GLY A 330 -73.54 1.81 -68.20
N SER A 331 -72.74 2.74 -68.75
CA SER A 331 -72.95 4.19 -68.59
C SER A 331 -72.83 4.92 -69.93
N PHE A 332 -73.48 6.09 -70.04
CA PHE A 332 -73.43 6.96 -71.22
C PHE A 332 -71.98 7.24 -71.63
N GLN A 333 -71.65 6.94 -72.88
CA GLN A 333 -70.39 7.35 -73.48
C GLN A 333 -70.64 8.37 -74.57
N PRO A 334 -70.04 9.57 -74.53
CA PRO A 334 -70.03 10.45 -75.68
C PRO A 334 -69.21 9.81 -76.80
N ILE A 335 -69.75 9.82 -78.02
CA ILE A 335 -69.05 9.36 -79.24
C ILE A 335 -68.62 10.54 -80.11
N PHE A 336 -69.39 11.63 -80.17
CA PHE A 336 -68.97 12.89 -80.79
C PHE A 336 -69.81 14.09 -80.30
N ALA A 337 -69.38 15.30 -80.65
CA ALA A 337 -70.19 16.52 -80.54
C ALA A 337 -70.58 16.98 -81.96
N PRO A 338 -71.88 17.11 -82.29
CA PRO A 338 -72.33 17.55 -83.61
C PRO A 338 -72.03 19.04 -83.84
N GLN A 339 -71.66 19.41 -85.05
CA GLN A 339 -71.49 20.81 -85.43
C GLN A 339 -72.85 21.48 -85.65
N ALA A 340 -72.94 22.80 -85.40
CA ALA A 340 -74.17 23.57 -85.58
C ALA A 340 -74.73 23.42 -87.00
N ASP A 341 -76.06 23.33 -87.07
CA ASP A 341 -76.87 23.23 -88.28
C ASP A 341 -76.39 22.13 -89.25
N SER A 342 -76.09 20.94 -88.69
CA SER A 342 -75.70 19.75 -89.45
C SER A 342 -76.40 18.47 -88.97
N GLN A 343 -76.55 17.52 -89.89
CA GLN A 343 -77.18 16.23 -89.66
C GLN A 343 -76.16 15.09 -89.77
N TYR A 344 -76.37 14.02 -89.01
CA TYR A 344 -75.53 12.83 -88.98
C TYR A 344 -76.39 11.58 -89.03
N ILE A 345 -75.90 10.54 -89.72
CA ILE A 345 -76.37 9.17 -89.53
C ILE A 345 -75.39 8.49 -88.56
N VAL A 346 -75.92 7.90 -87.49
CA VAL A 346 -75.16 7.12 -86.51
C VAL A 346 -75.55 5.64 -86.66
N ASN A 347 -74.55 4.79 -86.84
CA ASN A 347 -74.69 3.33 -86.84
C ASN A 347 -73.79 2.72 -85.75
N ALA A 348 -74.39 1.93 -84.86
CA ALA A 348 -73.73 1.27 -83.75
C ALA A 348 -74.07 -0.22 -83.76
N THR A 349 -73.07 -1.08 -83.61
CA THR A 349 -73.21 -2.56 -83.65
C THR A 349 -72.39 -3.24 -82.56
N ALA A 350 -72.93 -4.29 -81.94
CA ALA A 350 -72.30 -5.05 -80.88
C ALA A 350 -72.05 -6.52 -81.28
N GLU A 351 -71.11 -7.17 -80.60
CA GLU A 351 -70.75 -8.57 -80.84
C GLU A 351 -71.92 -9.57 -80.62
N ASP A 352 -72.93 -9.19 -79.82
CA ASP A 352 -74.14 -9.99 -79.55
C ASP A 352 -75.26 -9.80 -80.59
N GLY A 353 -75.01 -9.07 -81.68
CA GLY A 353 -76.01 -8.72 -82.69
C GLY A 353 -76.99 -7.62 -82.25
N SER A 354 -76.73 -6.93 -81.15
CA SER A 354 -77.42 -5.68 -80.80
C SER A 354 -76.95 -4.54 -81.70
N SER A 355 -77.86 -3.64 -82.04
CA SER A 355 -77.57 -2.52 -82.93
C SER A 355 -78.43 -1.29 -82.64
N ALA A 356 -77.93 -0.12 -83.03
CA ALA A 356 -78.70 1.11 -83.10
C ALA A 356 -78.38 1.87 -84.39
N PHE A 357 -79.41 2.33 -85.08
CA PHE A 357 -79.30 3.16 -86.27
C PHE A 357 -80.23 4.37 -86.09
N ALA A 358 -79.67 5.58 -86.14
CA ALA A 358 -80.41 6.80 -85.84
C ALA A 358 -79.94 7.97 -86.72
N SER A 359 -80.88 8.84 -87.07
CA SER A 359 -80.59 10.19 -87.57
C SER A 359 -80.44 11.13 -86.38
N VAL A 360 -79.38 11.94 -86.38
CA VAL A 360 -79.10 12.94 -85.36
C VAL A 360 -78.96 14.30 -86.04
N ALA A 361 -79.81 15.26 -85.69
CA ALA A 361 -79.75 16.62 -86.20
C ALA A 361 -79.46 17.60 -85.07
N PHE A 362 -78.51 18.52 -85.26
CA PHE A 362 -78.27 19.62 -84.33
C PHE A 362 -78.66 20.93 -85.02
N MET A 363 -79.85 21.44 -84.71
CA MET A 363 -80.43 22.63 -85.34
C MET A 363 -80.99 23.56 -84.26
N GLY A 364 -80.82 24.88 -84.45
CA GLY A 364 -81.35 25.88 -83.51
C GLY A 364 -80.84 25.71 -82.07
N GLY A 365 -79.62 25.17 -81.90
CA GLY A 365 -79.02 24.92 -80.59
C GLY A 365 -79.56 23.69 -79.84
N LYS A 366 -80.39 22.84 -80.45
CA LYS A 366 -80.93 21.62 -79.83
C LYS A 366 -80.57 20.37 -80.62
N ILE A 367 -80.08 19.33 -79.94
CA ILE A 367 -79.87 18.00 -80.53
C ILE A 367 -81.23 17.29 -80.56
N SER A 368 -81.61 16.80 -81.73
CA SER A 368 -82.76 15.92 -81.95
C SER A 368 -82.26 14.58 -82.47
N ILE A 369 -82.79 13.48 -81.91
CA ILE A 369 -82.44 12.12 -82.30
C ILE A 369 -83.72 11.42 -82.76
N THR A 370 -83.68 10.93 -84.00
CA THR A 370 -84.73 10.10 -84.59
C THR A 370 -84.19 8.68 -84.74
N PRO A 371 -84.52 7.75 -83.82
CA PRO A 371 -84.14 6.35 -83.96
C PRO A 371 -84.86 5.75 -85.19
N ILE A 372 -84.11 5.08 -86.05
CA ILE A 372 -84.59 4.43 -87.28
C ILE A 372 -84.75 2.93 -87.04
N SER A 373 -83.81 2.32 -86.30
CA SER A 373 -83.95 0.97 -85.74
C SER A 373 -83.07 0.83 -84.50
N GLY A 374 -83.50 0.05 -83.51
CA GLY A 374 -82.73 -0.19 -82.29
C GLY A 374 -83.08 -1.52 -81.64
N LYS A 375 -82.06 -2.22 -81.13
CA LYS A 375 -82.21 -3.46 -80.35
C LYS A 375 -81.04 -3.56 -79.38
N GLY A 376 -81.27 -3.23 -78.11
CA GLY A 376 -80.31 -3.48 -77.02
C GLY A 376 -79.05 -2.59 -76.99
N VAL A 377 -79.07 -1.49 -77.75
CA VAL A 377 -78.16 -0.33 -77.72
C VAL A 377 -79.03 0.89 -78.05
N ASP A 378 -78.84 2.01 -77.35
CA ASP A 378 -79.57 3.26 -77.61
C ASP A 378 -78.61 4.41 -77.97
N VAL A 379 -78.99 5.25 -78.93
CA VAL A 379 -78.33 6.52 -79.24
C VAL A 379 -79.07 7.63 -78.48
N THR A 380 -78.34 8.42 -77.68
CA THR A 380 -78.91 9.50 -76.87
C THR A 380 -78.00 10.73 -76.84
N ALA A 381 -78.46 11.84 -76.27
CA ALA A 381 -77.67 13.06 -76.13
C ALA A 381 -77.71 13.57 -74.68
N ILE A 382 -76.56 14.01 -74.18
CA ILE A 382 -76.42 14.67 -72.88
C ILE A 382 -75.63 15.97 -73.09
N GLY A 383 -76.24 17.11 -72.77
CA GLY A 383 -75.68 18.42 -73.07
C GLY A 383 -75.44 18.61 -74.57
N ALA A 384 -74.21 18.93 -74.95
CA ALA A 384 -73.78 19.13 -76.34
C ALA A 384 -73.13 17.88 -76.99
N GLN A 385 -73.22 16.70 -76.36
CA GLN A 385 -72.61 15.46 -76.85
C GLN A 385 -73.64 14.41 -77.20
N VAL A 386 -73.40 13.74 -78.33
CA VAL A 386 -74.12 12.54 -78.78
C VAL A 386 -73.37 11.33 -78.26
N GLY A 387 -74.09 10.36 -77.72
CA GLY A 387 -73.51 9.21 -77.06
C GLY A 387 -74.34 7.94 -77.17
N LEU A 388 -73.74 6.84 -76.73
CA LEU A 388 -74.37 5.52 -76.69
C LEU A 388 -74.62 5.09 -75.23
N VAL A 389 -75.74 4.39 -75.04
CA VAL A 389 -76.05 3.65 -73.81
C VAL A 389 -76.21 2.18 -74.16
N ALA A 390 -75.37 1.33 -73.53
CA ALA A 390 -75.43 -0.11 -73.68
C ALA A 390 -75.01 -0.79 -72.37
N ALA A 391 -75.87 -1.66 -71.83
CA ALA A 391 -75.59 -2.39 -70.60
C ALA A 391 -74.57 -3.51 -70.85
N SER A 392 -73.31 -3.27 -70.45
CA SER A 392 -72.21 -4.26 -70.48
C SER A 392 -71.89 -4.86 -71.86
N LYS A 393 -71.88 -4.03 -72.92
CA LYS A 393 -71.58 -4.48 -74.30
C LYS A 393 -70.44 -3.70 -74.93
N LYS A 394 -69.58 -4.41 -75.66
CA LYS A 394 -68.69 -3.79 -76.65
C LYS A 394 -69.55 -3.33 -77.83
N VAL A 395 -69.44 -2.07 -78.23
CA VAL A 395 -70.24 -1.50 -79.32
C VAL A 395 -69.33 -0.69 -80.25
N LYS A 396 -69.16 -1.15 -81.49
CA LYS A 396 -68.50 -0.38 -82.53
C LYS A 396 -69.46 0.68 -83.05
N ALA A 397 -69.12 1.95 -82.86
CA ALA A 397 -69.84 3.09 -83.38
C ALA A 397 -69.21 3.60 -84.69
N THR A 398 -70.04 4.17 -85.55
CA THR A 398 -69.65 4.92 -86.75
C THR A 398 -70.69 6.02 -86.97
N TRP A 399 -70.25 7.21 -87.40
CA TRP A 399 -71.14 8.31 -87.75
C TRP A 399 -70.67 9.02 -89.01
N ILE A 400 -71.60 9.44 -89.85
CA ILE A 400 -71.34 10.11 -91.12
C ILE A 400 -72.15 11.40 -91.16
N ARG A 401 -71.48 12.53 -91.43
CA ARG A 401 -72.14 13.82 -91.62
C ARG A 401 -72.88 13.83 -92.96
N MET A 402 -74.15 14.18 -92.93
CA MET A 402 -75.04 14.31 -94.08
C MET A 402 -75.20 15.81 -94.37
N SER A 403 -74.23 16.35 -95.12
CA SER A 403 -74.08 17.78 -95.53
C SER A 403 -74.32 18.81 -94.43
#